data_AF-A0A525HDD6-F1
#
_entry.id   AF-A0A525HDD6-F1
#
_cell.length_a   1.000
_cell.length_b   1.000
_cell.length_c   1.000
_cell.angle_alpha   90.00
_cell.angle_beta   90.00
_cell.angle_gamma   90.00
#
_symmetry.space_group_name_H-M   'P 1'
#
loop_
_entity.id
_entity.type
_entity.pdbx_description
1 polymer ?
#
loop_
_entity_poly.entity_id
_entity_poly.type
_entity_poly.pdbx_seq_one_letter_code
_entity_poly.pdbx_strand_id
1 'polypeptide(L)'
;MADRWPSFAVTAQDGRRVEWEGTLEPVQRRYRVRIGYQLPYAIEMFTIVEVQPRVQVLAPKLERHPEFEEGPVPHVYGNPQDRSLPFLCLFDPYSGEWSPGDLIAATTVPWTSRYLYFYEGWLVTGKWLGGGRHPTDEELGDDERKIIAAV
;
A
#
# COMPACT_ATOMS: atom_id res chain seq x y z
N MET A 1 6.39 0.74 16.26
CA MET A 1 6.77 -0.13 15.12
C MET A 1 7.55 -1.34 15.63
N ALA A 2 8.80 -1.17 16.08
CA ALA A 2 9.70 -2.24 16.51
C ALA A 2 9.10 -3.23 17.54
N ASP A 3 8.33 -2.74 18.52
CA ASP A 3 7.73 -3.61 19.55
C ASP A 3 6.73 -4.64 19.00
N ARG A 4 6.01 -4.29 17.93
CA ARG A 4 5.00 -5.15 17.30
C ARG A 4 5.52 -5.86 16.05
N TRP A 5 6.45 -5.21 15.34
CA TRP A 5 7.02 -5.68 14.08
C TRP A 5 8.54 -5.53 14.13
N PRO A 6 9.24 -6.42 14.85
CA PRO A 6 10.68 -6.31 15.07
C PRO A 6 11.51 -6.49 13.79
N SER A 7 10.94 -7.02 12.71
CA SER A 7 11.59 -7.07 11.39
C SER A 7 11.63 -5.71 10.69
N PHE A 8 10.86 -4.71 11.13
CA PHE A 8 10.81 -3.38 10.53
C PHE A 8 11.75 -2.42 11.25
N ALA A 9 12.65 -1.82 10.48
CA ALA A 9 13.58 -0.78 10.94
C ALA A 9 13.30 0.54 10.20
N VAL A 10 13.57 1.66 10.87
CA VAL A 10 13.56 2.98 10.22
C VAL A 10 14.75 3.08 9.28
N THR A 11 14.52 3.35 8.00
CA THR A 11 15.56 3.51 6.98
C THR A 11 15.80 4.97 6.61
N ALA A 12 14.78 5.81 6.75
CA ALA A 12 14.88 7.25 6.59
C ALA A 12 13.91 7.94 7.53
N GLN A 13 14.32 9.08 8.07
CA GLN A 13 13.46 9.94 8.86
C GLN A 13 13.90 11.39 8.65
N ASP A 14 12.98 12.22 8.21
CA ASP A 14 13.20 13.66 8.01
C ASP A 14 11.94 14.43 8.41
N GLY A 15 12.05 15.22 9.47
CA GLY A 15 10.93 15.95 10.05
C GLY A 15 9.72 15.05 10.33
N ARG A 16 8.67 15.22 9.51
CA ARG A 16 7.39 14.50 9.60
C ARG A 16 7.30 13.25 8.72
N ARG A 17 8.32 12.99 7.94
CA ARG A 17 8.38 11.82 7.06
C ARG A 17 9.22 10.74 7.72
N VAL A 18 8.69 9.53 7.71
CA VAL A 18 9.40 8.34 8.18
C VAL A 18 9.22 7.24 7.13
N GLU A 19 10.30 6.53 6.87
CA GLU A 19 10.29 5.32 6.07
C GLU A 19 10.76 4.15 6.92
N TRP A 20 10.01 3.06 6.83
CA TRP A 20 10.39 1.78 7.40
C TRP A 20 10.62 0.77 6.29
N GLU A 21 11.65 -0.06 6.44
CA GLU A 21 11.78 -1.29 5.67
C GLU A 21 11.78 -2.48 6.62
N GLY A 22 11.11 -3.54 6.20
CA GLY A 22 11.07 -4.79 6.95
C GLY A 22 10.64 -5.97 6.10
N THR A 23 10.54 -7.13 6.73
CA THR A 23 10.13 -8.36 6.05
C THR A 23 8.79 -8.88 6.56
N LEU A 24 7.98 -9.40 5.64
CA LEU A 24 6.72 -10.09 5.90
C LEU A 24 6.74 -11.47 5.24
N GLU A 25 6.21 -12.47 5.94
CA GLU A 25 6.09 -13.86 5.49
C GLU A 25 4.62 -14.29 5.72
N PRO A 26 3.68 -13.89 4.84
CA PRO A 26 2.27 -14.14 5.05
C PRO A 26 1.91 -15.63 4.93
N VAL A 27 2.47 -16.35 3.94
CA VAL A 27 2.25 -17.80 3.77
C VAL A 27 3.51 -18.52 3.30
N GLN A 28 3.87 -18.43 2.02
CA GLN A 28 4.97 -19.21 1.42
C GLN A 28 6.20 -18.36 1.10
N ARG A 29 6.02 -17.09 0.77
CA ARG A 29 7.11 -16.23 0.30
C ARG A 29 7.49 -15.20 1.35
N ARG A 30 8.80 -14.89 1.44
CA ARG A 30 9.30 -13.73 2.18
C ARG A 30 9.31 -12.51 1.27
N TYR A 31 8.69 -11.44 1.73
CA TYR A 31 8.67 -10.15 1.06
C TYR A 31 9.42 -9.11 1.88
N ARG A 32 10.31 -8.36 1.24
CA ARG A 32 10.85 -7.12 1.78
C ARG A 32 9.95 -5.97 1.33
N VAL A 33 9.46 -5.20 2.30
CA VAL A 33 8.46 -4.15 2.11
C VAL A 33 9.03 -2.83 2.61
N ARG A 34 8.74 -1.75 1.88
CA ARG A 34 8.94 -0.36 2.32
C ARG A 34 7.60 0.28 2.63
N ILE A 35 7.53 0.99 3.75
CA ILE A 35 6.39 1.81 4.14
C ILE A 35 6.89 3.22 4.35
N GLY A 36 6.45 4.16 3.52
CA GLY A 36 6.67 5.59 3.71
C GLY A 36 5.41 6.25 4.26
N TYR A 37 5.56 7.08 5.29
CA TYR A 37 4.47 7.86 5.84
C TYR A 37 4.92 9.28 6.13
N GLN A 38 4.11 10.26 5.74
CA GLN A 38 4.31 11.66 6.05
C GLN A 38 3.12 12.16 6.85
N LEU A 39 3.35 12.54 8.10
CA LEU A 39 2.30 13.02 8.98
C LEU A 39 1.81 14.39 8.49
N PRO A 40 0.52 14.57 8.11
CA PRO A 40 0.00 15.87 7.72
C PRO A 40 -0.07 16.83 8.92
N TYR A 41 -0.09 18.13 8.65
CA TYR A 41 -0.33 19.11 9.70
C TYR A 41 -1.82 19.17 9.96
N ALA A 42 -2.22 19.32 11.23
CA ALA A 42 -3.63 19.45 11.60
C ALA A 42 -4.33 20.66 10.95
N ILE A 43 -3.56 21.66 10.49
CA ILE A 43 -4.05 22.85 9.79
C ILE A 43 -4.04 22.72 8.27
N GLU A 44 -3.45 21.66 7.71
CA GLU A 44 -3.51 21.38 6.28
C GLU A 44 -4.91 20.84 5.97
N MET A 45 -5.58 21.39 4.96
CA MET A 45 -6.67 20.66 4.30
C MET A 45 -6.02 19.56 3.48
N PHE A 46 -6.34 18.31 3.81
CA PHE A 46 -5.84 17.14 3.10
C PHE A 46 -6.97 16.16 2.84
N THR A 47 -6.81 15.34 1.81
CA THR A 47 -7.64 14.14 1.62
C THR A 47 -6.89 12.90 2.09
N ILE A 48 -7.62 11.84 2.39
CA ILE A 48 -7.01 10.55 2.78
C ILE A 48 -6.18 9.97 1.63
N VAL A 49 -6.60 10.21 0.38
CA VAL A 49 -5.85 9.79 -0.81
C VAL A 49 -4.42 10.36 -0.81
N GLU A 50 -4.27 11.62 -0.41
CA GLU A 50 -2.99 12.33 -0.40
C GLU A 50 -2.05 11.82 0.70
N VAL A 51 -2.58 11.65 1.92
CA VAL A 51 -1.77 11.45 3.13
C VAL A 51 -1.63 9.99 3.57
N GLN A 52 -2.35 9.07 2.93
CA GLN A 52 -2.21 7.64 3.21
C GLN A 52 -0.75 7.17 3.08
N PRO A 53 -0.35 6.15 3.85
CA PRO A 53 0.99 5.56 3.74
C PRO A 53 1.21 4.97 2.35
N ARG A 54 2.42 5.15 1.83
CA ARG A 54 2.87 4.57 0.56
C ARG A 54 3.62 3.27 0.84
N VAL A 55 3.06 2.15 0.40
CA VAL A 55 3.62 0.82 0.64
C VAL A 55 4.09 0.20 -0.66
N GLN A 56 5.32 -0.32 -0.67
CA GLN A 56 5.94 -0.94 -1.84
C GLN A 56 6.56 -2.28 -1.47
N VAL A 57 6.46 -3.25 -2.38
CA VAL A 57 7.15 -4.54 -2.26
C VAL A 57 8.47 -4.45 -3.02
N LEU A 58 9.58 -4.47 -2.29
CA LEU A 58 10.93 -4.30 -2.84
C LEU A 58 11.50 -5.60 -3.41
N ALA A 59 11.23 -6.73 -2.74
CA ALA A 59 11.74 -8.04 -3.15
C ALA A 59 10.88 -9.19 -2.58
N PRO A 60 10.60 -10.25 -3.37
CA PRO A 60 10.65 -10.24 -4.83
C PRO A 60 9.71 -9.15 -5.38
N LYS A 61 10.03 -8.59 -6.55
CA LYS A 61 9.12 -7.64 -7.21
C LYS A 61 7.81 -8.35 -7.55
N LEU A 62 6.71 -7.60 -7.49
CA LEU A 62 5.40 -8.14 -7.86
C LEU A 62 5.41 -8.55 -9.34
N GLU A 63 5.07 -9.81 -9.58
CA GLU A 63 4.84 -10.39 -10.90
C GLU A 63 3.59 -9.75 -11.53
N ARG A 64 3.66 -9.55 -12.85
CA ARG A 64 2.61 -8.91 -13.64
C ARG A 64 1.94 -9.93 -14.54
N HIS A 65 0.63 -10.08 -14.42
CA HIS A 65 -0.18 -11.00 -15.20
C HIS A 65 -1.39 -10.26 -15.79
N PRO A 66 -1.24 -9.58 -16.93
CA PRO A 66 -2.35 -8.90 -17.62
C PRO A 66 -3.51 -9.84 -18.00
N GLU A 67 -3.24 -11.14 -18.10
CA GLU A 67 -4.19 -12.19 -18.45
C GLU A 67 -5.05 -12.67 -17.28
N PHE A 68 -4.70 -12.32 -16.04
CA PHE A 68 -5.45 -12.69 -14.85
C PHE A 68 -6.59 -11.71 -14.57
N GLU A 69 -7.58 -12.18 -13.80
CA GLU A 69 -8.62 -11.30 -13.27
C GLU A 69 -7.98 -10.25 -12.35
N GLU A 70 -8.35 -8.98 -12.53
CA GLU A 70 -7.74 -7.83 -11.84
C GLU A 70 -6.23 -7.66 -12.11
N GLY A 71 -5.75 -8.19 -13.25
CA GLY A 71 -4.42 -7.91 -13.78
C GLY A 71 -4.25 -6.45 -14.21
N PRO A 72 -3.00 -5.98 -14.42
CA PRO A 72 -1.77 -6.77 -14.39
C PRO A 72 -1.21 -7.03 -13.00
N VAL A 73 -1.62 -6.27 -11.98
CA VAL A 73 -1.36 -6.53 -10.56
C VAL A 73 -2.59 -6.02 -9.80
N PRO A 74 -3.23 -6.84 -8.95
CA PRO A 74 -4.46 -6.46 -8.28
C PRO A 74 -4.19 -5.39 -7.23
N HIS A 75 -5.12 -4.44 -7.07
CA HIS A 75 -5.10 -3.46 -5.97
C HIS A 75 -3.78 -2.72 -5.77
N VAL A 76 -3.32 -2.04 -6.82
CA VAL A 76 -2.17 -1.14 -6.75
C VAL A 76 -2.46 0.20 -7.42
N TYR A 77 -1.71 1.22 -7.00
CA TYR A 77 -1.66 2.55 -7.61
C TYR A 77 -0.34 2.72 -8.36
N GLY A 78 -0.36 3.54 -9.40
CA GLY A 78 0.83 3.90 -10.16
C GLY A 78 1.87 4.58 -9.29
N ASN A 79 3.13 4.22 -9.49
CA ASN A 79 4.26 4.97 -8.96
C ASN A 79 4.93 5.73 -10.12
N PRO A 80 4.79 7.07 -10.18
CA PRO A 80 5.33 7.86 -11.28
C PRO A 80 6.87 7.88 -11.30
N GLN A 81 7.53 7.60 -10.17
CA GLN A 81 8.99 7.55 -10.08
C GLN A 81 9.57 6.20 -10.55
N ASP A 82 8.89 5.10 -10.25
CA ASP A 82 9.31 3.75 -10.66
C ASP A 82 8.09 2.82 -10.83
N ARG A 83 7.71 2.58 -12.09
CA ARG A 83 6.58 1.70 -12.44
C ARG A 83 6.75 0.25 -11.98
N SER A 84 7.98 -0.18 -11.68
CA SER A 84 8.25 -1.53 -11.16
C SER A 84 8.02 -1.67 -9.65
N LEU A 85 7.75 -0.56 -8.96
CA LEU A 85 7.45 -0.48 -7.53
C LEU A 85 6.14 0.28 -7.30
N PRO A 86 4.99 -0.28 -7.70
CA PRO A 86 3.70 0.38 -7.51
C PRO A 86 3.36 0.49 -6.02
N PHE A 87 2.44 1.39 -5.67
CA PHE A 87 1.96 1.53 -4.29
C PHE A 87 0.78 0.60 -4.04
N LEU A 88 0.75 -0.12 -2.92
CA LEU A 88 -0.37 -0.99 -2.61
C LEU A 88 -1.64 -0.19 -2.26
N CYS A 89 -2.79 -0.60 -2.79
CA CYS A 89 -4.10 -0.13 -2.38
C CYS A 89 -4.59 -0.99 -1.21
N LEU A 90 -4.30 -0.56 0.02
CA LEU A 90 -4.54 -1.37 1.23
C LEU A 90 -5.92 -1.17 1.87
N PHE A 91 -6.56 -0.04 1.59
CA PHE A 91 -7.83 0.36 2.18
C PHE A 91 -8.57 1.35 1.26
N ASP A 92 -9.87 1.49 1.48
CA ASP A 92 -10.74 2.47 0.84
C ASP A 92 -10.66 3.83 1.58
N PRO A 93 -10.12 4.88 0.95
CA PRO A 93 -9.97 6.19 1.58
C PRO A 93 -11.31 6.88 1.91
N TYR A 94 -12.44 6.42 1.37
CA TYR A 94 -13.78 6.99 1.59
C TYR A 94 -14.65 6.17 2.56
N SER A 95 -14.19 5.00 3.00
CA SER A 95 -14.93 4.14 3.94
C SER A 95 -14.80 4.58 5.41
N GLY A 96 -13.83 5.45 5.72
CA GLY A 96 -13.50 5.86 7.07
C GLY A 96 -12.73 4.81 7.88
N GLU A 97 -12.18 3.78 7.24
CA GLU A 97 -11.45 2.70 7.93
C GLU A 97 -10.03 3.07 8.40
N TRP A 98 -9.51 4.21 7.93
CA TRP A 98 -8.20 4.72 8.29
C TRP A 98 -8.19 6.23 8.43
N SER A 99 -7.41 6.73 9.38
CA SER A 99 -7.10 8.13 9.59
C SER A 99 -5.59 8.36 9.79
N PRO A 100 -5.08 9.58 9.59
CA PRO A 100 -3.67 9.89 9.85
C PRO A 100 -3.21 9.65 11.30
N GLY A 101 -4.14 9.58 12.25
CA GLY A 101 -3.84 9.27 13.64
C GLY A 101 -3.59 7.79 13.90
N ASP A 102 -3.94 6.91 12.96
CA ASP A 102 -3.82 5.47 13.17
C ASP A 102 -2.39 4.98 13.10
N LEU A 103 -2.04 4.11 14.03
CA LEU A 103 -0.70 3.53 14.08
C LEU A 103 -0.48 2.65 12.85
N ILE A 104 0.51 3.00 12.03
CA ILE A 104 0.98 2.21 10.87
C ILE A 104 1.24 0.74 11.26
N ALA A 105 1.77 0.51 12.45
CA ALA A 105 2.02 -0.82 13.00
C ALA A 105 0.73 -1.62 13.31
N ALA A 106 -0.41 -0.96 13.52
CA ALA A 106 -1.70 -1.60 13.81
C ALA A 106 -2.59 -1.74 12.58
N THR A 107 -2.38 -0.93 11.54
CA THR A 107 -3.20 -0.91 10.32
C THR A 107 -2.40 -1.33 9.09
N THR A 108 -1.47 -0.50 8.64
CA THR A 108 -0.75 -0.65 7.38
C THR A 108 0.07 -1.94 7.29
N VAL A 109 0.83 -2.29 8.33
CA VAL A 109 1.64 -3.52 8.31
C VAL A 109 0.77 -4.78 8.23
N PRO A 110 -0.24 -5.00 9.10
CA PRO A 110 -1.10 -6.18 8.98
C PRO A 110 -1.93 -6.18 7.68
N TRP A 111 -2.38 -5.02 7.18
CA TRP A 111 -3.07 -4.96 5.87
C TRP A 111 -2.15 -5.30 4.71
N THR A 112 -0.87 -4.90 4.77
CA THR A 112 0.12 -5.33 3.79
C THR A 112 0.32 -6.84 3.81
N SER A 113 0.40 -7.44 5.00
CA SER A 113 0.49 -8.90 5.14
C SER A 113 -0.73 -9.59 4.55
N ARG A 114 -1.94 -9.07 4.81
CA ARG A 114 -3.19 -9.57 4.23
C ARG A 114 -3.21 -9.44 2.71
N TYR A 115 -2.81 -8.30 2.17
CA TYR A 115 -2.69 -8.11 0.72
C TYR A 115 -1.77 -9.17 0.11
N LEU A 116 -0.58 -9.39 0.71
CA LEU A 116 0.39 -10.37 0.22
C LEU A 116 -0.13 -11.82 0.32
N TYR A 117 -0.91 -12.14 1.36
CA TYR A 117 -1.61 -13.43 1.47
C TYR A 117 -2.53 -13.67 0.25
N PHE A 118 -3.37 -12.69 -0.10
CA PHE A 118 -4.26 -12.82 -1.25
C PHE A 118 -3.54 -12.74 -2.59
N TYR A 119 -2.45 -11.97 -2.66
CA TYR A 119 -1.57 -11.91 -3.81
C TYR A 119 -0.93 -13.27 -4.12
N GLU A 120 -0.44 -13.99 -3.10
CA GLU A 120 0.07 -15.36 -3.29
C GLU A 120 -1.01 -16.28 -3.84
N GLY A 121 -2.26 -16.18 -3.35
CA GLY A 121 -3.40 -16.91 -3.89
C GLY A 121 -3.74 -16.53 -5.33
N TRP A 122 -3.67 -15.24 -5.67
CA TRP A 122 -3.88 -14.72 -7.02
C TRP A 122 -2.83 -15.26 -8.01
N LEU A 123 -1.55 -15.32 -7.62
CA LEU A 123 -0.51 -15.93 -8.46
C LEU A 123 -0.78 -17.40 -8.82
N VAL A 124 -1.45 -18.13 -7.92
CA VAL A 124 -1.78 -19.56 -8.14
C VAL A 124 -3.06 -19.72 -8.95
N THR A 125 -4.08 -18.90 -8.68
CA THR A 125 -5.44 -19.12 -9.19
C THR A 125 -5.80 -18.24 -10.38
N GLY A 126 -5.06 -17.16 -10.61
CA GLY A 126 -5.40 -16.11 -11.55
C GLY A 126 -6.63 -15.28 -11.16
N LYS A 127 -7.13 -15.43 -9.91
CA LYS A 127 -8.33 -14.76 -9.41
C LYS A 127 -8.06 -14.01 -8.12
N TRP A 128 -8.51 -12.76 -8.06
CA TRP A 128 -8.34 -11.94 -6.86
C TRP A 128 -9.44 -12.23 -5.86
N LEU A 129 -9.06 -12.69 -4.66
CA LEU A 129 -9.99 -13.01 -3.56
C LEU A 129 -9.80 -12.10 -2.35
N GLY A 130 -8.96 -11.07 -2.47
CA GLY A 130 -8.69 -10.14 -1.37
C GLY A 130 -9.80 -9.14 -1.10
N GLY A 131 -10.71 -8.98 -2.06
CA GLY A 131 -11.68 -7.87 -2.06
C GLY A 131 -10.96 -6.53 -2.09
N GLY A 132 -11.55 -5.53 -1.45
CA GLY A 132 -11.07 -4.15 -1.54
C GLY A 132 -11.75 -3.40 -2.67
N ARG A 133 -11.64 -2.08 -2.65
CA ARG A 133 -12.30 -1.20 -3.60
C ARG A 133 -11.35 -0.08 -3.97
N HIS A 134 -11.18 0.17 -5.26
CA HIS A 134 -10.54 1.39 -5.72
C HIS A 134 -11.53 2.56 -5.62
N PRO A 135 -11.08 3.76 -5.26
CA PRO A 135 -11.83 4.98 -5.50
C PRO A 135 -12.35 5.04 -6.93
N THR A 136 -13.61 5.42 -7.08
CA THR A 136 -14.20 5.69 -8.39
C THR A 136 -13.76 7.05 -8.89
N ASP A 137 -13.84 7.24 -10.20
CA ASP A 137 -13.58 8.54 -10.82
C ASP A 137 -14.47 9.66 -10.23
N GLU A 138 -15.72 9.35 -9.88
CA GLU A 138 -16.65 10.34 -9.32
C GLU A 138 -16.25 10.79 -7.90
N GLU A 139 -15.55 9.94 -7.15
CA GLU A 139 -15.06 10.25 -5.80
C GLU A 139 -13.72 11.00 -5.82
N LEU A 140 -12.90 10.78 -6.85
CA LEU A 140 -11.58 11.39 -6.97
C LEU A 140 -11.64 12.78 -7.61
N GLY A 141 -11.14 13.78 -6.88
CA GLY A 141 -10.81 15.09 -7.45
C GLY A 141 -9.65 15.00 -8.46
N ASP A 142 -9.50 16.03 -9.30
CA ASP A 142 -8.47 16.07 -10.36
C ASP A 142 -7.04 15.85 -9.83
N ASP A 143 -6.74 16.32 -8.64
CA ASP A 143 -5.42 16.15 -8.02
C ASP A 143 -5.23 14.76 -7.42
N GLU A 144 -6.28 14.16 -6.85
CA GLU A 144 -6.26 12.79 -6.33
C GLU A 144 -6.07 11.75 -7.44
N ARG A 145 -6.69 11.98 -8.61
CA ARG A 145 -6.52 11.13 -9.79
C ARG A 145 -5.06 11.03 -10.24
N LYS A 146 -4.32 12.14 -10.18
CA LYS A 146 -2.89 12.16 -10.53
C LYS A 146 -2.04 11.37 -9.54
N ILE A 147 -2.47 11.29 -8.29
CA ILE A 147 -1.77 10.55 -7.23
C ILE A 147 -1.98 9.04 -7.38
N ILE A 148 -3.21 8.63 -7.69
CA ILE A 148 -3.65 7.24 -7.67
C ILE A 148 -3.54 6.53 -9.04
N ALA A 149 -3.35 7.28 -10.14
CA ALA A 149 -3.31 6.82 -11.54
C ALA A 149 -3.05 5.31 -11.68
N ALA A 150 -4.13 4.56 -11.92
CA ALA A 150 -4.09 3.10 -12.03
C ALA A 150 -3.12 2.70 -13.16
N VAL A 151 -2.35 1.64 -12.89
CA VAL A 151 -1.20 1.18 -13.68
C VAL A 151 -1.57 0.68 -15.07
#